data_AF-A0A2N0ZZC4-F1
#
_entry.id   AF-A0A2N0ZZC4-F1
#
_cell.length_a   1.000
_cell.length_b   1.000
_cell.length_c   1.000
_cell.angle_alpha   90.00
_cell.angle_beta   90.00
_cell.angle_gamma   90.00
#
_symmetry.space_group_name_H-M   'P 1'
#
loop_
_entity.id
_entity.type
_entity.pdbx_description
1 polymer ?
#
loop_
_entity_poly.entity_id
_entity_poly.type
_entity_poly.pdbx_seq_one_letter_code
_entity_poly.pdbx_strand_id
1 'polypeptide(L)'
;MSTAIQDSPLTLEQLVQPLDAMQIAQLSAFALDIPQLYLCREYLQSDEQVAIKECIARLENGLAQQTFNLQRLAALLVEKDYFDSEEARLRLAPEPDFEELV
;
A
#
# COMPACT_ATOMS: atom_id res chain seq x y z
N MET A 1 -9.42 34.72 -21.13
CA MET A 1 -8.80 33.47 -21.60
C MET A 1 -9.07 32.43 -20.54
N SER A 2 -9.99 31.51 -20.82
CA SER A 2 -10.40 30.48 -19.86
C SER A 2 -9.38 29.34 -19.92
N THR A 3 -8.55 29.21 -18.89
CA THR A 3 -7.66 28.07 -18.74
C THR A 3 -8.51 26.86 -18.40
N ALA A 4 -8.78 26.00 -19.39
CA ALA A 4 -9.32 24.68 -19.16
C ALA A 4 -8.29 23.90 -18.34
N ILE A 5 -8.55 23.75 -17.04
CA ILE A 5 -7.87 22.76 -16.23
C ILE A 5 -8.24 21.42 -16.86
N GLN A 6 -7.26 20.77 -17.48
CA GLN A 6 -7.42 19.41 -17.98
C GLN A 6 -7.64 18.53 -16.76
N ASP A 7 -8.89 18.13 -16.52
CA ASP A 7 -9.25 17.01 -15.64
C ASP A 7 -8.63 15.74 -16.24
N SER A 8 -7.32 15.58 -16.10
CA SER A 8 -6.67 14.30 -16.39
C SER A 8 -7.21 13.29 -15.38
N PRO A 9 -7.82 12.19 -15.84
CA PRO A 9 -8.32 11.17 -14.92
C PRO A 9 -7.14 10.63 -14.12
N LEU A 10 -7.23 10.74 -12.80
CA LEU A 10 -6.24 10.18 -11.87
C LEU A 10 -6.05 8.69 -12.16
N THR A 11 -4.82 8.27 -12.47
CA THR A 11 -4.51 6.85 -12.72
C THR A 11 -4.01 6.17 -11.44
N LEU A 12 -4.14 4.84 -11.37
CA LEU A 12 -3.59 4.07 -10.25
C LEU A 12 -2.08 4.30 -10.12
N GLU A 13 -1.37 4.29 -11.24
CA GLU A 13 0.08 4.49 -11.29
C GLU A 13 0.47 5.82 -10.66
N GLN A 14 -0.22 6.91 -11.01
CA GLN A 14 0.01 8.23 -10.41
C GLN A 14 -0.25 8.26 -8.91
N LEU A 15 -1.25 7.51 -8.46
CA LEU A 15 -1.67 7.45 -7.06
C LEU A 15 -0.65 6.69 -6.20
N VAL A 16 -0.02 5.64 -6.74
CA VAL A 16 0.92 4.78 -6.01
C VAL A 16 2.39 5.08 -6.27
N GLN A 17 2.71 5.90 -7.28
CA GLN A 17 4.09 6.28 -7.61
C GLN A 17 4.91 6.86 -6.44
N PRO A 18 4.36 7.63 -5.49
CA PRO A 18 5.13 8.13 -4.35
C PRO A 18 5.28 7.12 -3.21
N LEU A 19 4.68 5.93 -3.31
CA LEU A 19 4.57 4.97 -2.22
C LEU A 19 5.57 3.81 -2.37
N ASP A 20 6.03 3.28 -1.25
CA ASP A 20 6.81 2.04 -1.21
C ASP A 20 5.91 0.78 -1.20
N ALA A 21 6.50 -0.41 -1.34
CA ALA A 21 5.73 -1.65 -1.37
C ALA A 21 4.84 -1.84 -0.14
N MET A 22 5.34 -1.48 1.04
CA MET A 22 4.62 -1.67 2.30
C MET A 22 3.44 -0.71 2.41
N GLN A 23 3.56 0.52 1.95
CA GLN A 23 2.48 1.49 1.88
C GLN A 23 1.41 1.09 0.86
N ILE A 24 1.80 0.54 -0.30
CA ILE A 24 0.84 0.03 -1.30
C ILE A 24 0.10 -1.20 -0.75
N ALA A 25 0.79 -2.08 0.00
CA ALA A 25 0.16 -3.21 0.69
C ALA A 25 -0.84 -2.75 1.76
N GLN A 26 -0.52 -1.71 2.53
CA GLN A 26 -1.43 -1.10 3.51
C GLN A 26 -2.64 -0.44 2.85
N LEU A 27 -2.44 0.27 1.73
CA LEU A 27 -3.52 0.85 0.95
C LEU A 27 -4.49 -0.25 0.48
N SER A 28 -3.95 -1.37 0.00
CA SER A 28 -4.74 -2.55 -0.38
C SER A 28 -5.51 -3.11 0.83
N ALA A 29 -4.87 -3.21 1.99
CA ALA A 29 -5.50 -3.72 3.21
C ALA A 29 -6.66 -2.82 3.66
N PHE A 30 -6.47 -1.50 3.68
CA PHE A 30 -7.54 -0.55 3.99
C PHE A 30 -8.68 -0.60 2.98
N ALA A 31 -8.38 -0.73 1.68
CA ALA A 31 -9.40 -0.82 0.65
C ALA A 31 -10.27 -2.09 0.77
N LEU A 32 -9.70 -3.16 1.35
CA LEU A 32 -10.36 -4.43 1.63
C LEU A 32 -10.97 -4.51 3.04
N ASP A 33 -10.91 -3.43 3.82
CA ASP A 33 -11.38 -3.38 5.22
C ASP A 33 -10.76 -4.47 6.12
N ILE A 34 -9.48 -4.81 5.88
CA ILE A 34 -8.70 -5.75 6.69
C ILE A 34 -7.58 -5.02 7.48
N PRO A 35 -6.96 -5.66 8.49
CA PRO A 35 -5.92 -5.02 9.28
C PRO A 35 -4.75 -4.50 8.42
N GLN A 36 -4.32 -3.26 8.70
CA GLN A 36 -3.32 -2.49 7.95
C GLN A 36 -2.08 -3.31 7.54
N LEU A 37 -1.48 -4.01 8.49
CA LEU A 37 -0.23 -4.76 8.28
C LEU A 37 -0.44 -6.20 7.77
N TYR A 38 -1.68 -6.61 7.49
CA TYR A 38 -1.98 -8.00 7.13
C TYR A 38 -1.24 -8.43 5.84
N LEU A 39 -1.34 -7.62 4.78
CA LEU A 39 -0.73 -7.92 3.48
C LEU A 39 0.78 -7.64 3.45
N CYS A 40 1.28 -6.74 4.28
CA CYS A 40 2.70 -6.44 4.39
C CYS A 40 3.55 -7.68 4.73
N ARG A 41 2.96 -8.66 5.43
CA ARG A 41 3.62 -9.93 5.79
C ARG A 41 4.09 -10.72 4.58
N GLU A 42 3.39 -10.62 3.46
CA GLU A 42 3.72 -11.33 2.22
C GLU A 42 5.00 -10.81 1.57
N TYR A 43 5.42 -9.58 1.92
CA TYR A 43 6.49 -8.86 1.25
C TYR A 43 7.74 -8.63 2.11
N LEU A 44 7.75 -9.13 3.35
CA LEU A 44 8.86 -8.88 4.30
C LEU A 44 10.23 -9.31 3.77
N GLN A 45 10.25 -10.36 2.95
CA GLN A 45 11.48 -10.95 2.40
C GLN A 45 11.62 -10.71 0.89
N SER A 46 10.67 -10.00 0.28
CA SER A 46 10.68 -9.74 -1.16
C SER A 46 11.61 -8.58 -1.49
N ASP A 47 12.20 -8.65 -2.69
CA ASP A 47 12.85 -7.47 -3.27
C ASP A 47 11.82 -6.35 -3.47
N GLU A 48 12.23 -5.10 -3.21
CA GLU A 48 11.34 -3.94 -3.21
C GLU A 48 10.62 -3.76 -4.56
N GLN A 49 11.32 -3.91 -5.69
CA GLN A 49 10.71 -3.72 -7.00
C GLN A 49 9.71 -4.82 -7.33
N VAL A 50 10.00 -6.06 -6.90
CA VAL A 50 9.10 -7.20 -7.05
C VAL A 50 7.85 -6.98 -6.20
N ALA A 51 8.03 -6.57 -4.94
CA ALA A 51 6.94 -6.31 -4.01
C ALA A 51 6.03 -5.17 -4.49
N ILE A 52 6.59 -4.05 -4.99
CA ILE A 52 5.82 -2.97 -5.60
C ILE A 52 4.96 -3.51 -6.75
N LYS A 53 5.56 -4.28 -7.67
CA LYS A 53 4.83 -4.82 -8.82
C LYS A 53 3.67 -5.73 -8.38
N GLU A 54 3.88 -6.59 -7.40
CA GLU A 54 2.85 -7.48 -6.88
C GLU A 54 1.75 -6.72 -6.14
N CYS A 55 2.10 -5.69 -5.37
CA CYS A 55 1.13 -4.82 -4.69
C CYS A 55 0.27 -4.03 -5.67
N ILE A 56 0.88 -3.46 -6.72
CA ILE A 56 0.15 -2.76 -7.79
C ILE A 56 -0.78 -3.73 -8.50
N ALA A 57 -0.32 -4.92 -8.87
CA ALA A 57 -1.15 -5.94 -9.51
C ALA A 57 -2.36 -6.32 -8.63
N ARG A 58 -2.21 -6.34 -7.30
CA ARG A 58 -3.35 -6.55 -6.38
C ARG A 58 -4.36 -5.43 -6.47
N LEU A 59 -3.92 -4.16 -6.46
CA LEU A 59 -4.83 -3.01 -6.60
C LEU A 59 -5.53 -3.02 -7.97
N GLU A 60 -4.81 -3.30 -9.06
CA GLU A 60 -5.39 -3.44 -10.40
C GLU A 60 -6.48 -4.51 -10.44
N ASN A 61 -6.21 -5.68 -9.85
CA ASN A 61 -7.20 -6.75 -9.76
C ASN A 61 -8.43 -6.33 -8.95
N GLY A 62 -8.24 -5.63 -7.82
CA GLY A 62 -9.35 -5.13 -7.02
C GLY A 62 -10.21 -4.09 -7.76
N LEU A 63 -9.59 -3.22 -8.55
CA LEU A 63 -10.29 -2.27 -9.44
C LEU A 63 -11.04 -2.99 -10.55
N ALA A 64 -10.42 -3.98 -11.19
CA ALA A 64 -11.04 -4.77 -12.26
C ALA A 64 -12.26 -5.58 -11.76
N GLN A 65 -12.19 -6.07 -10.53
CA GLN A 65 -13.28 -6.80 -9.85
C GLN A 65 -14.32 -5.88 -9.19
N GLN A 66 -14.11 -4.56 -9.23
CA GLN A 66 -14.98 -3.56 -8.58
C GLN A 66 -15.14 -3.75 -7.06
N THR A 67 -14.16 -4.37 -6.40
CA THR A 67 -14.12 -4.50 -4.93
C THR A 67 -13.97 -3.12 -4.27
N PHE A 68 -13.27 -2.22 -4.95
CA PHE A 68 -13.13 -0.80 -4.62
C PHE A 68 -12.89 -0.01 -5.92
N ASN A 69 -12.85 1.32 -5.83
CA ASN A 69 -12.59 2.21 -6.96
C ASN A 69 -11.44 3.18 -6.65
N LEU A 70 -10.96 3.89 -7.68
CA LEU A 70 -9.86 4.85 -7.55
C LEU A 70 -10.17 6.00 -6.59
N GLN A 71 -11.43 6.46 -6.52
CA GLN A 71 -11.83 7.52 -5.59
C GLN A 71 -11.66 7.06 -4.13
N ARG A 72 -12.01 5.82 -3.82
CA ARG A 72 -11.81 5.23 -2.48
C ARG A 72 -10.32 5.14 -2.15
N LEU A 73 -9.47 4.70 -3.09
CA LEU A 73 -8.02 4.66 -2.86
C LEU A 73 -7.45 6.06 -2.58
N ALA A 74 -7.87 7.06 -3.36
CA ALA A 74 -7.43 8.44 -3.16
C ALA A 74 -7.86 9.02 -1.80
N ALA A 75 -9.10 8.74 -1.38
CA ALA A 75 -9.59 9.14 -0.06
C ALA A 75 -8.79 8.46 1.06
N LEU A 76 -8.53 7.16 0.95
CA LEU A 76 -7.76 6.40 1.95
C LEU A 76 -6.33 6.92 2.12
N LEU A 77 -5.70 7.44 1.06
CA LEU A 77 -4.37 8.04 1.16
C LEU A 77 -4.35 9.36 1.96
N VAL A 78 -5.49 10.04 2.06
CA VAL A 78 -5.63 11.27 2.85
C VAL A 78 -6.11 10.96 4.28
N GLU A 79 -6.94 9.94 4.43
CA GLU A 79 -7.64 9.64 5.70
C GLU A 79 -6.87 8.72 6.65
N LYS A 80 -5.89 7.96 6.15
CA LYS A 80 -5.18 6.94 6.93
C LYS A 80 -3.72 7.30 7.12
N ASP A 81 -3.19 6.86 8.27
CA ASP A 81 -1.76 6.85 8.51
C ASP A 81 -1.15 5.58 7.92
N TYR A 82 0.03 5.73 7.32
CA TYR A 82 0.77 4.65 6.69
C TYR A 82 2.13 4.52 7.33
N PHE A 83 2.54 3.29 7.59
CA PHE A 83 3.91 2.98 7.98
C PHE A 83 4.76 2.87 6.72
N ASP A 84 5.96 3.44 6.74
CA ASP A 84 6.95 3.13 5.71
C ASP A 84 7.47 1.69 5.85
N SER A 85 8.33 1.30 4.92
CA SER A 85 8.88 -0.05 4.90
C SER A 85 9.69 -0.41 6.15
N GLU A 86 10.38 0.55 6.77
CA GLU A 86 11.17 0.31 7.98
C GLU A 86 10.23 0.06 9.17
N GLU A 87 9.28 0.97 9.41
CA GLU A 87 8.34 0.85 10.52
C GLU A 87 7.43 -0.37 10.38
N ALA A 88 6.94 -0.65 9.16
CA ALA A 88 6.12 -1.83 8.91
C ALA A 88 6.87 -3.12 9.24
N ARG A 89 8.17 -3.22 8.90
CA ARG A 89 9.01 -4.39 9.21
C ARG A 89 9.26 -4.52 10.71
N LEU A 90 9.56 -3.43 11.41
CA LEU A 90 9.73 -3.45 12.87
C LEU A 90 8.48 -3.94 13.60
N ARG A 91 7.29 -3.60 13.09
CA ARG A 91 6.01 -4.03 13.68
C ARG A 91 5.62 -5.47 13.35
N LEU A 92 6.21 -6.04 12.32
CA LEU A 92 5.88 -7.37 11.80
C LEU A 92 6.92 -8.44 12.14
N ALA A 93 8.18 -8.07 12.24
CA ALA A 93 9.21 -8.93 12.78
C ALA A 93 9.01 -9.00 14.30
N PRO A 94 8.92 -10.19 14.92
CA PRO A 94 9.08 -10.27 16.36
C PRO A 94 10.45 -9.68 16.70
N GLU A 95 10.51 -8.84 17.74
CA GLU A 95 11.80 -8.54 18.38
C GLU A 95 12.47 -9.89 18.68
N PRO A 96 13.77 -10.08 18.38
CA PRO A 96 14.46 -11.22 18.97
C PRO A 96 14.31 -11.09 20.48
N ASP A 97 13.63 -12.04 21.11
CA ASP A 97 13.59 -12.16 22.57
C ASP A 97 15.04 -12.17 23.04
N PHE A 98 15.47 -11.10 23.71
CA PHE A 98 16.78 -11.03 24.37
C PHE A 98 16.86 -11.96 25.61
N GLU A 99 16.06 -13.02 25.66
CA GLU A 99 16.01 -14.01 26.75
C GLU A 99 16.82 -15.31 26.47
N GLU A 100 17.42 -15.49 25.29
CA GLU A 100 18.35 -16.62 25.01
C GLU A 100 19.85 -16.25 25.16
N LEU A 101 20.18 -15.35 26.09
CA LEU A 101 21.55 -15.12 26.56
C LEU A 101 21.66 -15.40 28.07
N VAL A 102 21.33 -16.61 28.50
CA VAL A 102 21.71 -17.15 29.82
C VAL A 102 22.16 -18.60 29.71
#